data_AF-I5BQD7-F1
#
_entry.id   AF-I5BQD7-F1
#
_cell.length_a   1.000
_cell.length_b   1.000
_cell.length_c   1.000
_cell.angle_alpha   90.00
_cell.angle_beta   90.00
_cell.angle_gamma   90.00
#
_symmetry.space_group_name_H-M   'P 1'
#
loop_
_entity.id
_entity.type
_entity.pdbx_description
1 polymer ?
#
loop_
_entity_poly.entity_id
_entity_poly.type
_entity_poly.pdbx_seq_one_letter_code
_entity_poly.pdbx_strand_id
1 'polypeptide(L)'
;MKRDAWIENRMDELLPTVYYHIVFTLPHELNPVIMGNRAKLFDLLFLAASQTLLKHAKMPEYLGAEPGITMVLHTWGQDLSFHPHVHCIVSAGGYDGQRWVDAKRKTTDSFFPRKVWQTCSKLSSWKEL
;
A
#
# COMPACT_ATOMS: atom_id res chain seq x y z
N MET A 1 -5.94 -29.39 -11.00
CA MET A 1 -6.99 -28.71 -11.80
C MET A 1 -6.35 -27.52 -12.52
N LYS A 2 -6.90 -26.99 -13.64
CA LYS A 2 -6.25 -25.86 -14.36
C LYS A 2 -6.13 -24.58 -13.52
N ARG A 3 -7.05 -24.37 -12.56
CA ARG A 3 -7.03 -23.24 -11.63
C ARG A 3 -5.83 -23.29 -10.70
N ASP A 4 -5.59 -24.43 -10.06
CA ASP A 4 -4.52 -24.57 -9.07
C ASP A 4 -3.16 -24.38 -9.74
N ALA A 5 -2.95 -24.98 -10.91
CA ALA A 5 -1.74 -24.79 -11.71
C ALA A 5 -1.54 -23.33 -12.14
N TRP A 6 -2.63 -22.57 -12.39
CA TRP A 6 -2.54 -21.15 -12.69
C TRP A 6 -2.17 -20.32 -11.44
N ILE A 7 -2.73 -20.67 -10.27
CA ILE A 7 -2.40 -20.02 -8.99
C ILE A 7 -0.94 -20.27 -8.65
N GLU A 8 -0.47 -21.52 -8.72
CA GLU A 8 0.93 -21.89 -8.45
C GLU A 8 1.89 -21.08 -9.34
N ASN A 9 1.61 -20.99 -10.64
CA ASN A 9 2.43 -20.21 -11.56
C ASN A 9 2.45 -18.71 -11.24
N ARG A 10 1.36 -18.14 -10.69
CA ARG A 10 1.35 -16.75 -10.21
C ARG A 10 2.09 -16.60 -8.88
N MET A 11 2.02 -17.60 -8.00
CA MET A 11 2.74 -17.60 -6.72
C MET A 11 4.26 -17.66 -6.93
N ASP A 12 4.72 -18.36 -7.97
CA ASP A 12 6.16 -18.42 -8.33
C ASP A 12 6.73 -17.08 -8.82
N GLU A 13 5.87 -16.16 -9.26
CA GLU A 13 6.27 -14.79 -9.64
C GLU A 13 6.44 -13.87 -8.42
N LEU A 14 5.95 -14.28 -7.24
CA LEU A 14 6.01 -13.49 -6.02
C LEU A 14 7.32 -13.75 -5.26
N LEU A 15 7.89 -12.69 -4.69
CA LEU A 15 8.95 -12.82 -3.71
C LEU A 15 8.45 -13.63 -2.51
N PRO A 16 9.26 -14.56 -1.95
CA PRO A 16 8.88 -15.44 -0.83
C PRO A 16 8.87 -14.66 0.49
N THR A 17 7.93 -13.70 0.60
CA THR A 17 7.77 -12.82 1.75
C THR A 17 6.29 -12.59 2.03
N VAL A 18 5.99 -12.04 3.21
CA VAL A 18 4.63 -11.62 3.56
C VAL A 18 4.33 -10.34 2.78
N TYR A 19 3.08 -10.10 2.42
CA TYR A 19 2.65 -8.86 1.78
C TYR A 19 1.63 -8.14 2.67
N TYR A 20 1.75 -6.81 2.73
CA TYR A 20 0.82 -5.94 3.43
C TYR A 20 -0.05 -5.19 2.44
N HIS A 21 -1.33 -5.07 2.78
CA HIS A 21 -2.29 -4.26 2.04
C HIS A 21 -2.49 -2.93 2.76
N ILE A 22 -2.02 -1.85 2.16
CA ILE A 22 -2.05 -0.50 2.72
C ILE A 22 -2.88 0.39 1.79
N VAL A 23 -3.77 1.20 2.35
CA VAL A 23 -4.68 2.05 1.56
C VAL A 23 -4.46 3.51 1.91
N PHE A 24 -4.27 4.33 0.89
CA PHE A 24 -4.23 5.79 1.01
C PHE A 24 -5.50 6.37 0.40
N THR A 25 -6.27 7.10 1.20
CA THR A 25 -7.56 7.66 0.81
C THR A 25 -7.53 9.17 0.95
N LEU A 26 -8.04 9.89 -0.05
CA LEU A 26 -8.21 11.34 0.06
C LEU A 26 -9.48 11.69 0.85
N PRO A 27 -9.46 12.74 1.70
CA PRO A 27 -10.65 13.22 2.38
C PRO A 27 -11.77 13.60 1.41
N HIS A 28 -13.01 13.25 1.75
CA HIS A 28 -14.19 13.51 0.90
C HIS A 28 -14.43 14.99 0.65
N GLU A 29 -14.01 15.86 1.58
CA GLU A 29 -14.09 17.31 1.47
C GLU A 29 -13.31 17.86 0.27
N LEU A 30 -12.30 17.11 -0.22
CA LEU A 30 -11.51 17.46 -1.40
C LEU A 30 -12.13 16.98 -2.71
N ASN A 31 -13.23 16.21 -2.68
CA ASN A 31 -13.85 15.65 -3.88
C ASN A 31 -14.13 16.68 -4.99
N PRO A 32 -14.66 17.90 -4.72
CA PRO A 32 -14.86 18.90 -5.77
C PRO A 32 -13.56 19.31 -6.48
N VAL A 33 -12.47 19.46 -5.72
CA VAL A 33 -11.15 19.83 -6.25
C VAL A 33 -10.54 18.68 -7.05
N ILE A 34 -10.70 17.45 -6.55
CA ILE A 34 -10.26 16.23 -7.23
C ILE A 34 -10.98 16.06 -8.55
N MET A 35 -12.31 16.22 -8.58
CA MET A 35 -13.10 16.06 -9.79
C MET A 35 -12.67 17.04 -10.90
N GLY A 36 -12.31 18.28 -10.52
CA GLY A 36 -11.80 19.29 -11.45
C GLY A 36 -10.37 19.05 -11.95
N ASN A 37 -9.55 18.25 -11.25
CA ASN A 37 -8.12 18.10 -11.52
C ASN A 37 -7.63 16.63 -11.42
N ARG A 38 -8.48 15.68 -11.83
CA ARG A 38 -8.30 14.24 -11.59
C ARG A 38 -6.89 13.72 -11.91
N ALA A 39 -6.39 13.96 -13.13
CA ALA A 39 -5.07 13.48 -13.54
C ALA A 39 -3.96 13.91 -12.56
N LYS A 40 -3.83 15.23 -12.33
CA LYS A 40 -2.80 15.78 -11.44
C LYS A 40 -2.95 15.29 -10.01
N LEU A 41 -4.17 15.21 -9.49
CA LEU A 41 -4.39 14.82 -8.09
C LEU A 41 -4.25 13.31 -7.87
N PHE A 42 -4.55 12.49 -8.87
CA PHE A 42 -4.25 11.06 -8.82
C PHE A 42 -2.74 10.82 -8.90
N ASP A 43 -2.02 11.52 -9.79
CA ASP A 43 -0.55 11.45 -9.85
C ASP A 43 0.07 11.85 -8.50
N LEU A 44 -0.44 12.93 -7.88
CA LEU A 44 0.00 13.36 -6.55
C LEU A 44 -0.33 12.33 -5.47
N LEU A 45 -1.49 11.65 -5.54
CA LEU A 45 -1.84 10.59 -4.60
C LEU A 45 -0.87 9.41 -4.71
N PHE A 46 -0.54 8.95 -5.93
CA PHE A 46 0.48 7.92 -6.16
C PHE A 46 1.85 8.36 -5.62
N LEU A 47 2.26 9.59 -5.94
CA LEU A 47 3.54 10.13 -5.50
C LEU A 47 3.62 10.21 -3.97
N ALA A 48 2.60 10.75 -3.32
CA ALA A 48 2.57 10.88 -1.86
C ALA A 48 2.57 9.52 -1.16
N ALA A 49 1.77 8.57 -1.64
CA ALA A 49 1.69 7.23 -1.07
C ALA A 49 3.02 6.46 -1.24
N SER A 50 3.61 6.46 -2.45
CA SER A 50 4.90 5.82 -2.72
C SER A 50 6.04 6.44 -1.92
N GLN A 51 6.15 7.77 -1.88
CA GLN A 51 7.17 8.47 -1.08
C GLN A 51 7.02 8.16 0.41
N THR A 52 5.78 8.13 0.92
CA THR A 52 5.52 7.80 2.33
C THR A 52 6.02 6.39 2.64
N LEU A 53 5.63 5.40 1.83
CA LEU A 53 6.05 4.01 2.01
C LEU A 53 7.57 3.85 1.93
N LEU A 54 8.21 4.38 0.88
CA LEU A 54 9.64 4.26 0.66
C LEU A 54 10.46 4.97 1.73
N LYS A 55 10.07 6.20 2.09
CA LYS A 55 10.78 7.00 3.09
C LYS A 55 10.81 6.30 4.44
N HIS A 56 9.67 5.79 4.89
CA HIS A 56 9.62 5.10 6.17
C HIS A 56 10.28 3.72 6.06
N ALA A 57 10.10 2.98 4.96
CA ALA A 57 10.70 1.65 4.84
C ALA A 57 12.24 1.68 4.92
N LYS A 58 12.87 2.74 4.40
CA LYS A 58 14.32 2.95 4.50
C LYS A 58 14.82 3.22 5.93
N MET A 59 13.94 3.54 6.87
CA MET A 59 14.33 3.80 8.26
C MET A 59 14.66 2.48 8.98
N PRO A 60 15.85 2.34 9.61
CA PRO A 60 16.30 1.10 10.25
C PRO A 60 15.42 0.59 11.39
N GLU A 61 14.67 1.48 12.05
CA GLU A 61 13.71 1.15 13.09
C GLU A 61 12.47 0.40 12.57
N TYR A 62 12.19 0.52 11.26
CA TYR A 62 11.08 -0.16 10.60
C TYR A 62 11.61 -1.35 9.79
N LEU A 63 12.05 -1.12 8.55
CA LEU A 63 12.59 -2.15 7.67
C LEU A 63 14.09 -1.96 7.42
N GLY A 64 14.53 -0.73 7.14
CA GLY A 64 15.92 -0.42 6.80
C GLY A 64 16.30 -0.83 5.37
N ALA A 65 15.31 -1.02 4.49
CA ALA A 65 15.52 -1.49 3.12
C ALA A 65 14.41 -0.96 2.20
N GLU A 66 14.61 -1.08 0.88
CA GLU A 66 13.62 -0.69 -0.12
C GLU A 66 12.69 -1.87 -0.44
N PRO A 67 11.39 -1.80 -0.10
CA PRO A 67 10.44 -2.87 -0.37
C PRO A 67 9.94 -2.82 -1.81
N GLY A 68 9.42 -3.96 -2.30
CA GLY A 68 8.57 -3.99 -3.47
C GLY A 68 7.21 -3.38 -3.16
N ILE A 69 6.72 -2.51 -4.06
CA ILE A 69 5.43 -1.82 -3.91
C ILE A 69 4.69 -1.92 -5.25
N THR A 70 3.45 -2.44 -5.22
CA THR A 70 2.50 -2.36 -6.34
C THR A 70 1.31 -1.53 -5.92
N MET A 71 0.90 -0.57 -6.75
CA MET A 71 -0.14 0.41 -6.41
C MET A 71 -1.26 0.41 -7.46
N VAL A 72 -2.51 0.40 -7.01
CA VAL A 72 -3.70 0.42 -7.88
C VAL A 72 -4.66 1.50 -7.39
N LEU A 73 -5.06 2.40 -8.30
CA LEU A 73 -6.05 3.43 -8.03
C LEU A 73 -7.47 2.88 -8.17
N HIS A 74 -8.26 3.07 -7.13
CA HIS A 74 -9.71 2.89 -7.14
C HIS A 74 -10.39 4.25 -6.94
N THR A 75 -11.46 4.52 -7.68
CA THR A 75 -12.15 5.82 -7.68
C THR A 75 -13.53 5.80 -7.03
N TRP A 76 -14.03 4.61 -6.71
CA TRP A 76 -15.38 4.38 -6.21
C TRP A 76 -15.36 3.57 -4.92
N GLY A 77 -16.22 3.93 -3.98
CA GLY A 77 -16.56 3.11 -2.81
C GLY A 77 -17.57 2.03 -3.15
N GLN A 78 -17.90 1.18 -2.18
CA GLN A 78 -18.93 0.14 -2.35
C GLN A 78 -20.32 0.67 -2.63
N ASP A 79 -20.64 1.82 -2.05
CA ASP A 79 -21.90 2.53 -2.27
C ASP A 79 -21.91 3.30 -3.60
N LEU A 80 -20.89 3.10 -4.45
CA LEU A 80 -20.68 3.83 -5.70
C LEU A 80 -20.55 5.35 -5.49
N SER A 81 -20.18 5.79 -4.28
CA SER A 81 -19.77 7.17 -4.06
C SER A 81 -18.36 7.41 -4.59
N PHE A 82 -18.09 8.64 -5.05
CA PHE A 82 -16.75 9.02 -5.47
C PHE A 82 -15.82 9.04 -4.25
N HIS A 83 -14.89 8.08 -4.21
CA HIS A 83 -14.01 7.81 -3.09
C HIS A 83 -12.63 7.41 -3.62
N PRO A 84 -11.81 8.37 -4.07
CA PRO A 84 -10.49 8.08 -4.65
C PRO A 84 -9.51 7.59 -3.57
N HIS A 85 -9.00 6.38 -3.77
CA HIS A 85 -8.02 5.73 -2.91
C HIS A 85 -7.06 4.86 -3.71
N VAL A 86 -5.84 4.70 -3.21
CA VAL A 86 -4.83 3.81 -3.80
C VAL A 86 -4.58 2.65 -2.86
N HIS A 87 -4.80 1.43 -3.36
CA HIS A 87 -4.38 0.21 -2.70
C HIS A 87 -2.92 -0.08 -3.03
N CYS A 88 -2.14 -0.35 -2.00
CA CYS A 88 -0.73 -0.68 -2.10
C CYS A 88 -0.52 -2.10 -1.57
N ILE A 89 0.08 -2.96 -2.38
CA ILE A 89 0.62 -4.24 -1.94
C ILE A 89 2.12 -4.06 -1.72
N VAL A 90 2.57 -4.25 -0.47
CA VAL A 90 3.93 -3.94 -0.03
C VAL A 90 4.58 -5.18 0.55
N SER A 91 5.77 -5.53 0.07
CA SER A 91 6.52 -6.67 0.62
C SER A 91 6.98 -6.41 2.06
N ALA A 92 6.91 -7.44 2.89
CA ALA A 92 7.41 -7.48 4.27
C ALA A 92 8.92 -7.74 4.34
N GLY A 93 9.64 -7.13 3.40
CA GLY A 93 11.07 -7.25 3.20
C GLY A 93 11.48 -6.40 2.01
N GLY A 94 12.77 -6.15 1.87
CA GLY A 94 13.29 -5.27 0.83
C GLY A 94 14.79 -5.44 0.62
N TYR A 95 15.32 -4.73 -0.36
CA TYR A 95 16.75 -4.71 -0.67
C TYR A 95 17.43 -3.49 -0.03
N ASP A 96 18.51 -3.71 0.74
CA ASP A 96 19.25 -2.62 1.41
C ASP A 96 20.39 -2.02 0.56
N GLY A 97 20.55 -2.49 -0.68
CA GLY A 97 21.68 -2.16 -1.55
C GLY A 97 22.78 -3.23 -1.59
N GLN A 98 22.72 -4.23 -0.69
CA GLN A 98 23.67 -5.35 -0.65
C GLN A 98 22.95 -6.69 -0.57
N ARG A 99 21.92 -6.80 0.27
CA ARG A 99 21.19 -8.04 0.54
C ARG A 99 19.71 -7.79 0.77
N TRP A 100 18.96 -8.88 0.75
CA TRP A 100 17.58 -8.88 1.22
C TRP A 100 17.52 -8.72 2.75
N VAL A 101 16.60 -7.90 3.21
CA VAL A 101 16.29 -7.66 4.62
C VAL A 101 14.81 -7.96 4.83
N ASP A 102 14.51 -8.90 5.73
CA ASP A 102 13.15 -9.16 6.15
C ASP A 102 12.68 -8.14 7.19
N ALA A 103 11.38 -7.83 7.18
CA ALA A 103 10.78 -6.98 8.20
C ALA A 103 10.99 -7.58 9.59
N LYS A 104 11.56 -6.78 10.50
CA LYS A 104 11.81 -7.15 11.90
C LYS A 104 10.54 -7.48 12.67
N ARG A 105 9.42 -6.89 12.26
CA ARG A 105 8.08 -7.14 12.80
C ARG A 105 7.18 -7.62 11.67
N LYS A 106 6.77 -8.89 11.76
CA LYS A 106 5.72 -9.48 10.92
C LYS A 106 4.43 -9.47 11.74
N THR A 107 3.68 -8.37 11.66
CA THR A 107 2.33 -8.30 12.26
C THR A 107 1.27 -8.60 11.19
N THR A 108 0.00 -8.64 11.55
CA THR A 108 -1.09 -8.80 10.57
C THR A 108 -1.29 -7.56 9.70
N ASP A 109 -0.95 -6.38 10.21
CA ASP A 109 -1.45 -5.12 9.65
C ASP A 109 -0.37 -4.35 8.87
N SER A 110 0.88 -4.29 9.37
CA SER A 110 1.98 -3.53 8.76
C SER A 110 3.28 -3.68 9.57
N PHE A 111 4.43 -3.42 8.95
CA PHE A 111 5.72 -3.29 9.65
C PHE A 111 5.96 -1.89 10.27
N PHE A 112 5.18 -0.88 9.89
CA PHE A 112 5.14 0.42 10.56
C PHE A 112 4.21 0.40 11.79
N PRO A 113 4.57 1.11 12.89
CA PRO A 113 3.69 1.29 14.04
C PRO A 113 2.38 1.99 13.65
N ARG A 114 1.24 1.61 14.29
CA ARG A 114 -0.06 2.29 14.07
C ARG A 114 -0.01 3.81 14.21
N LYS A 115 0.82 4.34 15.11
CA LYS A 115 0.99 5.79 15.31
C LYS A 115 1.55 6.50 14.07
N VAL A 116 2.38 5.83 13.27
CA VAL A 116 2.90 6.37 12.00
C VAL A 116 1.78 6.46 10.96
N TRP A 117 0.82 5.53 11.01
CA TRP A 117 -0.32 5.49 10.11
C TRP A 117 -1.49 6.39 10.48
N GLN A 118 -1.69 6.67 11.77
CA GLN A 118 -2.80 7.50 12.27
C GLN A 118 -2.79 8.93 11.72
N THR A 119 -1.64 9.43 11.26
CA THR A 119 -1.53 10.75 10.60
C THR A 119 -1.94 10.72 9.12
N CYS A 120 -1.88 9.55 8.46
CA CYS A 120 -2.12 9.40 7.02
C CYS A 120 -3.38 8.58 6.67
N SER A 121 -3.95 7.87 7.64
CA SER A 121 -5.11 7.00 7.44
C SER A 121 -5.94 6.99 8.70
N LYS A 122 -7.23 7.32 8.59
CA LYS A 122 -8.20 6.67 9.47
C LYS A 122 -8.09 5.20 9.09
N LEU A 123 -7.41 4.40 9.91
CA LEU A 123 -7.36 2.95 9.81
C LEU A 123 -8.80 2.43 9.86
N SER A 124 -9.46 2.35 8.71
CA SER A 124 -10.67 1.56 8.56
C SER A 124 -10.23 0.10 8.65
N SER A 125 -10.45 -0.49 9.81
CA SER A 125 -10.53 -1.93 9.93
C SER A 125 -11.55 -2.41 8.89
N TRP A 126 -11.12 -3.27 7.99
CA TRP A 126 -11.96 -3.99 7.03
C TRP A 126 -12.96 -4.88 7.80
N LYS A 127 -14.08 -4.29 8.23
CA LYS A 127 -15.24 -5.05 8.72
C LYS A 127 -16.50 -4.84 7.90
N GLU A 128 -16.51 -3.90 6.96
CA GLU A 128 -17.68 -3.60 6.14
C GLU A 128 -17.24 -3.32 4.70
N LEU A 129 -16.57 -4.31 4.12
CA LEU A 129 -16.58 -4.55 2.68
C LEU A 129 -17.09 -5.98 2.44
#